data_AF-A0A7V8YMX3-F1
#
_entry.id   AF-A0A7V8YMX3-F1
#
_cell.length_a   1.000
_cell.length_b   1.000
_cell.length_c   1.000
_cell.angle_alpha   90.00
_cell.angle_beta   90.00
_cell.angle_gamma   90.00
#
_symmetry.space_group_name_H-M   'P 1'
#
loop_
_entity.id
_entity.type
_entity.pdbx_description
1 polymer ?
#
loop_
_entity_poly.entity_id
_entity_poly.type
_entity_poly.pdbx_seq_one_letter_code
_entity_poly.pdbx_strand_id
1 'polypeptide(L)'
;MPKVTGINITVSRGTPLAWPVALLFTIVGLGMMVFGWPVVIPMGDGGVGDTIADIIMLGVALAITVPAWVIFLLVVIRGFQKRRRVVVDVPGELAEPPSDHDPAVVAVLHGEGKPGRTAVAGTVLDLAHRNQLEVEEYGDRLVVRVREHAEGATEGEKLVIGGLRENAEPNGDVVGPPVFQDKARWWRAFRRDARQRATVAGLAQPVIPYIGLTLVLIFTAVGLSLMLFDHILVFIGLILFANGFPHLMGLASGYRLTLAGNELRARWEAFARYLEAQGSVRAVGPAAVAIWGPNLAYGVVLGQAPRAARPLMPGVPEEDERVAEEVVSQTWTSEG
;
A
#
# COMPACT_ATOMS: atom_id res chain seq x y z
N MET A 1 1.57 -8.77 47.33
CA MET A 1 2.27 -7.79 46.47
C MET A 1 3.25 -8.54 45.58
N PRO A 2 2.94 -8.78 44.29
CA PRO A 2 3.88 -9.40 43.37
C PRO A 2 4.66 -8.34 42.58
N LYS A 3 5.95 -8.64 42.36
CA LYS A 3 6.95 -7.82 41.66
C LYS A 3 6.52 -7.50 40.23
N VAL A 4 6.51 -6.21 39.89
CA VAL A 4 6.44 -5.70 38.51
C VAL A 4 7.64 -6.24 37.75
N THR A 5 7.39 -7.14 36.81
CA THR A 5 8.40 -7.71 35.92
C THR A 5 8.52 -6.77 34.74
N GLY A 6 9.71 -6.21 34.51
CA GLY A 6 9.96 -5.20 33.50
C GLY A 6 9.59 -5.69 32.10
N ILE A 7 8.69 -4.94 31.45
CA ILE A 7 8.33 -5.13 30.05
C ILE A 7 9.52 -4.67 29.21
N ASN A 8 10.26 -5.62 28.64
CA ASN A 8 11.26 -5.33 27.62
C ASN A 8 10.53 -5.02 26.31
N ILE A 9 10.43 -3.73 25.99
CA ILE A 9 9.94 -3.25 24.70
C ILE A 9 11.06 -3.42 23.68
N THR A 10 11.06 -4.52 22.93
CA THR A 10 11.88 -4.66 21.72
C THR A 10 11.27 -3.82 20.61
N VAL A 11 11.67 -2.55 20.54
CA VAL A 11 11.44 -1.69 19.38
C VAL A 11 12.21 -2.29 18.21
N SER A 12 11.49 -2.90 17.27
CA SER A 12 12.03 -3.26 15.95
C SER A 12 12.45 -1.96 15.26
N ARG A 13 13.75 -1.64 15.34
CA ARG A 13 14.36 -0.59 14.53
C ARG A 13 14.17 -0.99 13.07
N GLY A 14 13.28 -0.29 12.38
CA GLY A 14 13.16 -0.36 10.93
C GLY A 14 14.55 -0.27 10.34
N THR A 15 14.84 -1.18 9.41
CA THR A 15 16.15 -1.40 8.79
C THR A 15 16.81 -0.04 8.51
N PRO A 16 17.79 0.39 9.31
CA PRO A 16 18.53 1.58 8.98
C PRO A 16 19.19 1.28 7.64
N LEU A 17 19.12 2.25 6.71
CA LEU A 17 19.94 2.27 5.52
C LEU A 17 21.33 1.75 5.93
N ALA A 18 21.74 0.60 5.37
CA ALA A 18 22.84 -0.19 5.94
C ALA A 18 24.01 0.74 6.27
N TRP A 19 24.31 0.89 7.55
CA TRP A 19 25.39 1.73 8.06
C TRP A 19 26.68 1.69 7.21
N PRO A 20 27.10 0.54 6.61
CA PRO A 20 28.21 0.51 5.65
C PRO A 20 28.04 1.40 4.42
N VAL A 21 26.84 1.60 3.87
CA VAL A 21 26.60 2.43 2.67
C VAL A 21 26.77 3.91 2.99
N ALA A 22 26.21 4.39 4.11
CA ALA A 22 26.39 5.77 4.55
C ALA A 22 27.88 6.05 4.84
N LEU A 23 28.57 5.11 5.46
CA LEU A 23 30.00 5.22 5.76
C LEU A 23 30.86 5.17 4.49
N LEU A 24 30.45 4.42 3.46
CA LEU A 24 31.11 4.40 2.15
C LEU A 24 30.98 5.75 1.44
N PHE A 25 29.82 6.41 1.50
CA PHE A 25 29.66 7.78 0.96
C PHE A 25 30.47 8.82 1.74
N THR A 26 30.55 8.72 3.06
CA THR A 26 31.37 9.63 3.87
C THR A 26 32.86 9.40 3.62
N ILE A 27 33.33 8.15 3.49
CA ILE A 27 34.73 7.84 3.19
C ILE A 27 35.10 8.23 1.76
N VAL A 28 34.22 8.03 0.77
CA VAL A 28 34.47 8.47 -0.61
C VAL A 28 34.43 9.99 -0.71
N GLY A 29 33.50 10.66 -0.02
CA GLY A 29 33.44 12.13 0.05
C GLY A 29 34.65 12.74 0.77
N LEU A 30 35.08 12.15 1.89
CA LEU A 30 36.28 12.57 2.62
C LEU A 30 37.56 12.23 1.83
N GLY A 31 37.57 11.11 1.11
CA GLY A 31 38.65 10.71 0.21
C GLY A 31 38.78 11.68 -0.98
N MET A 32 37.68 12.16 -1.54
CA MET A 32 37.72 13.23 -2.55
C MET A 32 38.10 14.59 -1.95
N MET A 33 37.77 14.88 -0.69
CA MET A 33 38.22 16.10 0.00
C MET A 33 39.71 16.07 0.39
N VAL A 34 40.26 14.90 0.75
CA VAL A 34 41.62 14.75 1.27
C VAL A 34 42.63 14.37 0.18
N PHE A 35 42.20 13.62 -0.84
CA PHE A 35 43.04 13.15 -1.95
C PHE A 35 42.61 13.68 -3.34
N GLY A 36 41.58 14.53 -3.41
CA GLY A 36 41.19 15.26 -4.63
C GLY A 36 42.22 16.32 -4.99
N TRP A 37 43.27 15.86 -5.65
CA TRP A 37 44.37 16.58 -6.24
C TRP A 37 43.90 17.75 -7.13
N PRO A 38 44.63 18.87 -7.16
CA PRO A 38 44.42 19.93 -8.13
C PRO A 38 44.89 19.45 -9.50
N VAL A 39 44.00 18.82 -10.27
CA VAL A 39 44.01 19.02 -11.71
C VAL A 39 42.91 20.03 -11.99
N VAL A 40 43.05 21.21 -11.38
CA VAL A 40 42.50 22.43 -11.93
C VAL A 40 43.28 22.62 -13.21
N ILE A 41 42.76 22.13 -14.33
CA ILE A 41 43.14 22.69 -15.61
C ILE A 41 42.75 24.16 -15.46
N PRO A 42 43.70 25.11 -15.48
CA PRO A 42 43.36 26.51 -15.38
C PRO A 42 42.43 26.82 -16.55
N MET A 43 41.17 27.14 -16.25
CA MET A 43 40.23 27.70 -17.22
C MET A 43 40.87 29.00 -17.72
N GLY A 44 41.31 28.95 -18.97
CA GLY A 44 42.08 30.01 -19.60
C GLY A 44 41.14 30.91 -20.35
N ASP A 45 40.84 32.07 -19.76
CA ASP A 45 40.54 33.33 -20.45
C ASP A 45 39.83 33.22 -21.82
N GLY A 46 38.70 32.48 -21.86
CA GLY A 46 37.78 32.44 -23.00
C GLY A 46 38.36 31.89 -24.30
N GLY A 47 39.46 31.13 -24.23
CA GLY A 47 40.13 30.55 -25.39
C GLY A 47 39.42 29.30 -25.93
N VAL A 48 39.80 28.89 -27.15
CA VAL A 48 39.28 27.68 -27.83
C VAL A 48 39.40 26.40 -26.96
N GLY A 49 40.34 26.38 -25.99
CA GLY A 49 40.51 25.29 -25.03
C GLY A 49 39.32 25.09 -24.09
N ASP A 50 38.70 26.17 -23.60
CA ASP A 50 37.53 26.09 -22.70
C ASP A 50 36.33 25.49 -23.44
N THR A 51 36.11 25.91 -24.70
CA THR A 51 35.05 25.33 -25.54
C THR A 51 35.22 23.83 -25.80
N ILE A 52 36.46 23.32 -25.90
CA ILE A 52 36.69 21.89 -26.12
C ILE A 52 36.39 21.09 -24.84
N ALA A 53 36.77 21.60 -23.67
CA ALA A 53 36.48 20.97 -22.39
C ALA A 53 34.97 20.88 -22.12
N ASP A 54 34.22 21.96 -22.40
CA ASP A 54 32.76 21.99 -22.25
C ASP A 54 32.06 20.97 -23.16
N ILE A 55 32.52 20.83 -24.40
CA ILE A 55 31.99 19.85 -25.36
C ILE A 55 32.24 18.42 -24.86
N ILE A 56 33.43 18.15 -24.32
CA ILE A 56 33.78 16.83 -23.76
C ILE A 56 32.90 16.53 -22.55
N MET A 57 32.74 17.49 -21.63
CA MET A 57 31.91 17.34 -20.43
C MET A 57 30.44 17.14 -20.76
N LEU A 58 29.90 17.88 -21.74
CA LEU A 58 28.55 17.66 -22.28
C LEU A 58 28.42 16.24 -22.86
N GLY A 59 29.40 15.79 -23.63
CA GLY A 59 29.42 14.44 -24.20
C GLY A 59 29.37 13.36 -23.13
N VAL A 60 30.17 13.49 -22.05
CA VAL A 60 30.17 12.57 -20.92
C VAL A 60 28.84 12.61 -20.15
N ALA A 61 28.31 13.79 -19.86
CA ALA A 61 27.04 13.95 -19.15
C ALA A 61 25.87 13.30 -19.92
N LEU A 62 25.82 13.47 -21.24
CA LEU A 62 24.82 12.84 -22.09
C LEU A 62 25.01 11.31 -22.17
N ALA A 63 26.25 10.84 -22.27
CA ALA A 63 26.58 9.41 -22.32
C ALA A 63 26.16 8.65 -21.05
N ILE A 64 26.06 9.32 -19.90
CA ILE A 64 25.57 8.74 -18.64
C ILE A 64 24.05 8.88 -18.53
N THR A 65 23.52 10.07 -18.77
CA THR A 65 22.12 10.40 -18.50
C THR A 65 21.17 9.73 -19.49
N VAL A 66 21.48 9.78 -20.80
CA VAL A 66 20.58 9.29 -21.85
C VAL A 66 20.38 7.78 -21.75
N PRO A 67 21.42 6.92 -21.63
CA PRO A 67 21.21 5.48 -21.49
C PRO A 67 20.46 5.10 -20.22
N ALA A 68 20.69 5.79 -19.10
CA ALA A 68 19.97 5.54 -17.85
C ALA A 68 18.45 5.74 -18.04
N TRP A 69 18.05 6.87 -18.65
CA TRP A 69 16.65 7.15 -18.97
C TRP A 69 16.07 6.16 -19.99
N VAL A 70 16.82 5.82 -21.04
CA VAL A 70 16.38 4.81 -22.03
C VAL A 70 16.13 3.45 -21.37
N ILE A 71 17.05 2.98 -20.52
CA ILE A 71 16.91 1.71 -19.80
C ILE A 71 15.68 1.75 -18.89
N PHE A 72 15.50 2.84 -18.13
CA PHE A 72 14.34 3.01 -17.25
C PHE A 72 13.03 3.01 -18.01
N LEU A 73 12.93 3.78 -19.10
CA LEU A 73 11.75 3.81 -19.95
C LEU A 73 11.47 2.43 -20.56
N LEU A 74 12.49 1.70 -21.02
CA LEU A 74 12.33 0.34 -21.52
C LEU A 74 11.80 -0.62 -20.44
N VAL A 75 12.30 -0.55 -19.20
CA VAL A 75 11.80 -1.37 -18.07
C VAL A 75 10.34 -1.03 -17.78
N VAL A 76 10.00 0.25 -17.73
CA VAL A 76 8.64 0.72 -17.48
C VAL A 76 7.70 0.26 -18.60
N ILE A 77 8.03 0.52 -19.87
CA ILE A 77 7.23 0.17 -21.05
C ILE A 77 7.07 -1.35 -21.18
N ARG A 78 8.14 -2.14 -21.06
CA ARG A 78 8.04 -3.61 -21.06
C ARG A 78 7.17 -4.12 -19.93
N GLY A 79 7.28 -3.48 -18.76
CA GLY A 79 6.40 -3.72 -17.63
C GLY A 79 4.93 -3.49 -17.98
N PHE A 80 4.60 -2.47 -18.78
CA PHE A 80 3.23 -2.21 -19.27
C PHE A 80 2.77 -3.20 -20.35
N GLN A 81 3.64 -3.61 -21.27
CA GLN A 81 3.27 -4.47 -22.40
C GLN A 81 2.97 -5.93 -22.01
N LYS A 82 3.71 -6.52 -21.05
CA LYS A 82 3.42 -7.88 -20.55
C LYS A 82 1.99 -8.03 -19.98
N ARG A 83 1.28 -6.93 -19.74
CA ARG A 83 -0.05 -6.87 -19.12
C ARG A 83 -1.22 -7.13 -20.08
N ARG A 84 -1.05 -6.96 -21.40
CA ARG A 84 -2.16 -7.11 -22.37
C ARG A 84 -2.54 -8.57 -22.70
N ARG A 85 -1.87 -9.57 -22.11
CA ARG A 85 -2.02 -10.99 -22.50
C ARG A 85 -2.31 -11.94 -21.34
N VAL A 86 -3.05 -11.50 -20.33
CA VAL A 86 -3.43 -12.40 -19.23
C VAL A 86 -4.90 -12.77 -19.41
N VAL A 87 -5.15 -13.81 -20.20
CA VAL A 87 -6.41 -14.54 -20.15
C VAL A 87 -6.18 -15.67 -19.15
N VAL A 88 -6.77 -15.55 -17.96
CA VAL A 88 -6.69 -16.61 -16.96
C VAL A 88 -7.87 -17.53 -17.20
N ASP A 89 -7.58 -18.79 -17.50
CA ASP A 89 -8.60 -19.83 -17.53
C ASP A 89 -8.94 -20.23 -16.09
N VAL A 90 -10.14 -19.87 -15.64
CA VAL A 90 -10.65 -20.17 -14.29
C VAL A 90 -12.04 -20.77 -14.44
N PRO A 91 -12.41 -21.80 -13.65
CA PRO A 91 -13.76 -22.31 -13.61
C PRO A 91 -14.80 -21.20 -13.41
N GLY A 92 -16.01 -21.41 -13.95
CA GLY A 92 -17.12 -20.46 -13.82
C GLY A 92 -17.42 -20.12 -12.37
N GLU A 93 -17.40 -21.10 -11.47
CA GLU A 93 -17.64 -20.94 -10.04
C GLU A 93 -16.68 -21.83 -9.24
N LEU A 94 -16.32 -21.39 -8.04
CA LEU A 94 -15.53 -22.17 -7.08
C LEU A 94 -16.26 -22.22 -5.75
N ALA A 95 -16.54 -23.42 -5.24
CA ALA A 95 -17.29 -23.59 -3.99
C ALA A 95 -16.47 -23.32 -2.73
N GLU A 96 -15.15 -23.51 -2.84
CA GLU A 96 -14.20 -23.35 -1.74
C GLU A 96 -13.32 -22.11 -1.98
N PRO A 97 -12.89 -21.42 -0.91
CA PRO A 97 -11.99 -20.29 -1.03
C PRO A 97 -10.67 -20.75 -1.68
N PRO A 98 -10.15 -20.02 -2.69
CA PRO A 98 -9.01 -20.47 -3.49
C PRO A 98 -7.66 -20.39 -2.78
N SER A 99 -7.60 -19.79 -1.58
CA SER A 99 -6.39 -19.63 -0.77
C SER A 99 -6.73 -19.22 0.66
N ASP A 100 -5.80 -19.49 1.60
CA ASP A 100 -5.89 -19.09 3.01
C ASP A 100 -5.39 -17.66 3.30
N HIS A 101 -5.33 -16.80 2.28
CA HIS A 101 -4.93 -15.40 2.49
C HIS A 101 -6.00 -14.65 3.29
N ASP A 102 -5.56 -13.82 4.23
CA ASP A 102 -6.46 -13.04 5.07
C ASP A 102 -7.39 -12.12 4.24
N PRO A 103 -8.58 -11.79 4.76
CA PRO A 103 -9.55 -10.97 4.03
C PRO A 103 -9.00 -9.61 3.59
N ALA A 104 -8.03 -9.02 4.31
CA ALA A 104 -7.47 -7.73 3.93
C ALA A 104 -6.58 -7.85 2.66
N VAL A 105 -5.83 -8.95 2.50
CA VAL A 105 -5.09 -9.23 1.26
C VAL A 105 -6.06 -9.52 0.11
N VAL A 106 -7.12 -10.30 0.35
CA VAL A 106 -8.16 -10.55 -0.65
C VAL A 106 -8.80 -9.23 -1.12
N ALA A 107 -9.01 -8.29 -0.20
CA ALA A 107 -9.52 -6.95 -0.55
C ALA A 107 -8.53 -6.15 -1.41
N VAL A 108 -7.22 -6.33 -1.23
CA VAL A 108 -6.20 -5.74 -2.12
C VAL A 108 -6.31 -6.36 -3.52
N LEU A 109 -6.53 -7.67 -3.63
CA LEU A 109 -6.70 -8.35 -4.92
C LEU A 109 -7.97 -7.86 -5.63
N HIS A 110 -9.10 -7.91 -4.95
CA HIS A 110 -10.39 -7.49 -5.49
C HIS A 110 -10.39 -6.01 -5.89
N GLY A 111 -9.79 -5.14 -5.07
CA GLY A 111 -9.66 -3.71 -5.34
C GLY A 111 -8.46 -3.30 -6.20
N GLU A 112 -7.80 -4.23 -6.90
CA GLU A 112 -6.66 -3.95 -7.81
C GLU A 112 -5.50 -3.16 -7.17
N GLY A 113 -5.16 -3.46 -5.92
CA GLY A 113 -4.15 -2.72 -5.15
C GLY A 113 -4.75 -1.62 -4.27
N LYS A 114 -6.06 -1.37 -4.32
CA LYS A 114 -6.77 -0.36 -3.51
C LYS A 114 -7.84 -1.05 -2.63
N PRO A 115 -7.45 -1.60 -1.46
CA PRO A 115 -8.42 -2.20 -0.56
C PRO A 115 -9.44 -1.15 -0.09
N GLY A 116 -10.73 -1.47 -0.25
CA GLY A 116 -11.86 -0.67 0.21
C GLY A 116 -12.14 -0.84 1.70
N ARG A 117 -13.07 -0.05 2.26
CA ARG A 117 -13.45 -0.11 3.68
C ARG A 117 -14.06 -1.46 4.09
N THR A 118 -14.61 -2.22 3.13
CA THR A 118 -15.05 -3.61 3.31
C THR A 118 -13.94 -4.55 3.78
N ALA A 119 -12.66 -4.21 3.52
CA ALA A 119 -11.51 -4.96 4.03
C ALA A 119 -11.50 -5.03 5.57
N VAL A 120 -11.86 -3.92 6.24
CA VAL A 120 -11.95 -3.88 7.71
C VAL A 120 -13.08 -4.76 8.20
N ALA A 121 -14.26 -4.65 7.58
CA ALA A 121 -15.41 -5.47 7.95
C ALA A 121 -15.11 -6.97 7.78
N GLY A 122 -14.47 -7.36 6.67
CA GLY A 122 -13.99 -8.73 6.48
C GLY A 122 -12.99 -9.18 7.55
N THR A 123 -12.03 -8.34 7.92
CA THR A 123 -11.08 -8.64 9.00
C THR A 123 -11.77 -8.77 10.36
N VAL A 124 -12.77 -7.94 10.68
CA VAL A 124 -13.53 -8.06 11.93
C VAL A 124 -14.28 -9.38 11.99
N LEU A 125 -14.94 -9.78 10.89
CA LEU A 125 -15.65 -11.06 10.83
C LEU A 125 -14.70 -12.24 10.91
N ASP A 126 -13.55 -12.19 10.24
CA ASP A 126 -12.53 -13.24 10.36
C ASP A 126 -11.96 -13.35 11.78
N LEU A 127 -11.73 -12.23 12.46
CA LEU A 127 -11.34 -12.21 13.87
C LEU A 127 -12.44 -12.78 14.78
N ALA A 128 -13.71 -12.52 14.47
CA ALA A 128 -14.85 -13.09 15.18
C ALA A 128 -14.94 -14.60 14.98
N HIS A 129 -14.76 -15.08 13.75
CA HIS A 129 -14.68 -16.50 13.44
C HIS A 129 -13.54 -17.20 14.19
N ARG A 130 -12.38 -16.54 14.32
CA ARG A 130 -11.22 -17.01 15.11
C ARG A 130 -11.36 -16.80 16.63
N ASN A 131 -12.57 -16.52 17.12
CA ASN A 131 -12.90 -16.30 18.53
C ASN A 131 -12.10 -15.17 19.21
N GLN A 132 -11.51 -14.23 18.45
CA GLN A 132 -10.83 -13.06 19.02
C GLN A 132 -11.82 -11.94 19.38
N LEU A 133 -12.94 -11.90 18.66
CA LEU A 133 -14.04 -10.97 18.84
C LEU A 133 -15.35 -11.74 19.00
N GLU A 134 -16.32 -11.12 19.65
CA GLU A 134 -17.70 -11.61 19.75
C GLU A 134 -18.62 -10.56 19.13
N VAL A 135 -19.50 -11.00 18.21
CA VAL A 135 -20.34 -10.12 17.40
C VAL A 135 -21.79 -10.54 17.62
N GLU A 136 -22.56 -9.66 18.24
CA GLU A 136 -23.96 -9.88 18.58
C GLU A 136 -24.83 -8.80 17.94
N GLU A 137 -25.93 -9.21 17.29
CA GLU A 137 -26.89 -8.31 16.65
C GLU A 137 -28.21 -8.36 17.44
N TYR A 138 -28.63 -7.20 17.96
CA TYR A 138 -29.86 -7.01 18.72
C TYR A 138 -30.77 -6.04 17.96
N GLY A 139 -31.54 -6.57 17.00
CA GLY A 139 -32.35 -5.74 16.10
C GLY A 139 -31.45 -4.82 15.27
N ASP A 140 -31.55 -3.50 15.50
CA ASP A 140 -30.75 -2.50 14.80
C ASP A 140 -29.40 -2.19 15.50
N ARG A 141 -29.14 -2.77 16.67
CA ARG A 141 -27.90 -2.56 17.42
C ARG A 141 -26.91 -3.67 17.16
N LEU A 142 -25.68 -3.30 16.87
CA LEU A 142 -24.55 -4.22 16.77
C LEU A 142 -23.63 -4.03 17.98
N VAL A 143 -23.36 -5.11 18.70
CA VAL A 143 -22.41 -5.14 19.81
C VAL A 143 -21.22 -5.98 19.40
N VAL A 144 -20.03 -5.37 19.40
CA VAL A 144 -18.76 -6.05 19.15
C VAL A 144 -17.95 -6.04 20.43
N ARG A 145 -17.78 -7.20 21.06
CA ARG A 145 -16.98 -7.36 22.27
C ARG A 145 -15.58 -7.84 21.92
N VAL A 146 -14.58 -7.09 22.36
CA VAL A 146 -13.17 -7.50 22.23
C VAL A 146 -12.80 -8.40 23.40
N ARG A 147 -12.35 -9.63 23.15
CA ARG A 147 -11.91 -10.51 24.24
C ARG A 147 -10.62 -9.98 24.88
N GLU A 148 -10.44 -10.21 26.18
CA GLU A 148 -9.26 -9.74 26.94
C GLU A 148 -7.93 -10.21 26.32
N HIS A 149 -7.91 -11.48 25.88
CA HIS A 149 -6.75 -12.14 25.28
C HIS A 149 -6.73 -12.03 23.76
N ALA A 150 -7.48 -11.08 23.17
CA ALA A 150 -7.51 -10.91 21.72
C ALA A 150 -6.14 -10.48 21.19
N GLU A 151 -5.57 -11.30 20.31
CA GLU A 151 -4.29 -11.05 19.64
C GLU A 151 -4.47 -11.04 18.12
N GLY A 152 -4.00 -9.97 17.49
CA GLY A 152 -3.96 -9.88 16.03
C GLY A 152 -2.74 -10.61 15.49
N ALA A 153 -2.94 -11.55 14.56
CA ALA A 153 -1.85 -12.27 13.90
C ALA A 153 -1.03 -11.36 12.98
N THR A 154 -1.70 -10.37 12.37
CA THR A 154 -1.10 -9.38 11.48
C THR A 154 -1.11 -7.98 12.12
N GLU A 155 -0.25 -7.08 11.64
CA GLU A 155 -0.27 -5.68 12.09
C GLU A 155 -1.61 -5.00 11.75
N GLY A 156 -2.21 -5.34 10.60
CA GLY A 156 -3.57 -4.91 10.25
C GLY A 156 -4.62 -5.33 11.27
N GLU A 157 -4.61 -6.59 11.72
CA GLU A 157 -5.52 -7.07 12.78
C GLU A 157 -5.29 -6.35 14.11
N LYS A 158 -4.04 -6.14 14.50
CA LYS A 158 -3.71 -5.37 15.72
C LYS A 158 -4.26 -3.95 15.65
N LEU A 159 -4.20 -3.31 14.49
CA LEU A 159 -4.79 -1.99 14.27
C LEU A 159 -6.32 -2.00 14.39
N VAL A 160 -6.98 -3.04 13.87
CA VAL A 160 -8.44 -3.22 13.99
C VAL A 160 -8.85 -3.44 15.45
N ILE A 161 -8.18 -4.35 16.15
CA ILE A 161 -8.44 -4.63 17.58
C ILE A 161 -8.15 -3.37 18.42
N GLY A 162 -7.05 -2.67 18.16
CA GLY A 162 -6.72 -1.41 18.82
C GLY A 162 -7.80 -0.34 18.59
N GLY A 163 -8.27 -0.21 17.34
CA GLY A 163 -9.35 0.70 16.98
C GLY A 163 -10.69 0.36 17.66
N LEU A 164 -10.99 -0.93 17.84
CA LEU A 164 -12.16 -1.38 18.61
C LEU A 164 -12.00 -1.06 20.10
N ARG A 165 -10.84 -1.34 20.70
CA ARG A 165 -10.56 -1.05 22.11
C ARG A 165 -10.62 0.44 22.44
N GLU A 166 -10.21 1.30 21.51
CA GLU A 166 -10.32 2.76 21.67
C GLU A 166 -11.78 3.26 21.71
N ASN A 167 -12.70 2.53 21.06
CA ASN A 167 -14.12 2.89 21.00
C ASN A 167 -14.98 2.05 21.96
N ALA A 168 -14.36 1.16 22.74
CA ALA A 168 -15.07 0.29 23.66
C ALA A 168 -15.53 1.05 24.90
N GLU A 169 -16.75 0.74 25.36
CA GLU A 169 -17.25 1.14 26.66
C GLU A 169 -16.43 0.48 27.79
N PRO A 170 -16.56 0.93 29.07
CA PRO A 170 -15.79 0.39 30.19
C PRO A 170 -15.93 -1.13 30.41
N ASN A 171 -16.99 -1.74 29.87
CA ASN A 171 -17.25 -3.18 29.87
C ASN A 171 -16.55 -3.95 28.72
N GLY A 172 -15.88 -3.24 27.79
CA GLY A 172 -15.22 -3.83 26.62
C GLY A 172 -16.11 -3.99 25.39
N ASP A 173 -17.36 -3.52 25.45
CA ASP A 173 -18.33 -3.61 24.35
C ASP A 173 -18.24 -2.37 23.46
N VAL A 174 -18.22 -2.58 22.14
CA VAL A 174 -18.33 -1.51 21.14
C VAL A 174 -19.73 -1.57 20.54
N VAL A 175 -20.53 -0.53 20.77
CA VAL A 175 -21.90 -0.44 20.26
C VAL A 175 -21.93 0.41 18.99
N GLY A 176 -22.48 -0.13 17.90
CA GLY A 176 -22.65 0.55 16.61
C GLY A 176 -24.01 0.24 15.95
N PRO A 177 -24.36 0.87 14.81
CA PRO A 177 -23.46 1.52 13.84
C PRO A 177 -23.24 3.03 14.07
N PRO A 178 -22.08 3.60 13.63
CA PRO A 178 -20.89 2.91 13.14
C PRO A 178 -20.01 2.39 14.29
N VAL A 179 -19.48 1.17 14.16
CA VAL A 179 -18.58 0.55 15.16
C VAL A 179 -17.22 1.27 15.24
N PHE A 180 -16.78 1.90 14.15
CA PHE A 180 -15.56 2.68 14.12
C PHE A 180 -15.83 4.15 13.83
N GLN A 181 -15.27 5.04 14.64
CA GLN A 181 -15.20 6.46 14.30
C GLN A 181 -14.12 6.72 13.23
N ASP A 182 -14.38 7.67 12.32
CA ASP A 182 -13.49 7.94 11.18
C ASP A 182 -12.19 8.61 11.62
N LYS A 183 -11.17 7.80 11.90
CA LYS A 183 -9.81 8.25 12.10
C LYS A 183 -8.98 7.87 10.87
N ALA A 184 -8.83 8.83 9.96
CA ALA A 184 -8.10 8.65 8.69
C ALA A 184 -6.65 8.13 8.82
N ARG A 185 -6.03 8.20 10.01
CA ARG A 185 -4.64 7.79 10.25
C ARG A 185 -4.47 6.27 10.38
N TRP A 186 -5.27 5.57 11.20
CA TRP A 186 -5.14 4.12 11.35
C TRP A 186 -5.61 3.38 10.10
N TRP A 187 -6.63 3.91 9.41
CA TRP A 187 -7.07 3.40 8.11
C TRP A 187 -5.93 3.40 7.07
N ARG A 188 -5.14 4.47 7.03
CA ARG A 188 -3.94 4.54 6.17
C ARG A 188 -2.91 3.48 6.55
N ALA A 189 -2.69 3.23 7.84
CA ALA A 189 -1.76 2.20 8.32
C ALA A 189 -2.26 0.79 7.95
N PHE A 190 -3.54 0.49 8.16
CA PHE A 190 -4.16 -0.79 7.79
C PHE A 190 -4.03 -1.08 6.30
N ARG A 191 -4.35 -0.11 5.43
CA ARG A 191 -4.19 -0.26 3.98
C ARG A 191 -2.74 -0.49 3.58
N ARG A 192 -1.79 0.17 4.26
CA ARG A 192 -0.36 -0.01 4.00
C ARG A 192 0.08 -1.42 4.37
N ASP A 193 -0.34 -1.94 5.52
CA ASP A 193 -0.05 -3.31 5.95
C ASP A 193 -0.60 -4.35 4.97
N ALA A 194 -1.89 -4.27 4.62
CA ALA A 194 -2.52 -5.21 3.68
C ALA A 194 -1.80 -5.24 2.32
N ARG A 195 -1.43 -4.06 1.78
CA ARG A 195 -0.64 -3.96 0.54
C ARG A 195 0.76 -4.53 0.67
N GLN A 196 1.42 -4.28 1.80
CA GLN A 196 2.75 -4.81 2.06
C GLN A 196 2.73 -6.33 2.09
N ARG A 197 1.75 -6.94 2.76
CA ARG A 197 1.60 -8.40 2.78
C ARG A 197 1.27 -8.98 1.42
N ALA A 198 0.39 -8.35 0.65
CA ALA A 198 0.15 -8.73 -0.76
C ALA A 198 1.42 -8.60 -1.63
N THR A 199 2.29 -7.62 -1.34
CA THR A 199 3.56 -7.44 -2.06
C THR A 199 4.60 -8.50 -1.67
N VAL A 200 4.72 -8.82 -0.38
CA VAL A 200 5.60 -9.89 0.13
C VAL A 200 5.17 -11.25 -0.42
N ALA A 201 3.86 -11.49 -0.56
CA ALA A 201 3.32 -12.68 -1.20
C ALA A 201 3.52 -12.71 -2.74
N GLY A 202 4.10 -11.66 -3.34
CA GLY A 202 4.31 -11.58 -4.78
C GLY A 202 3.03 -11.36 -5.59
N LEU A 203 1.92 -10.99 -4.95
CA LEU A 203 0.61 -10.79 -5.57
C LEU A 203 0.39 -9.35 -6.03
N ALA A 204 1.03 -8.39 -5.35
CA ALA A 204 0.99 -6.97 -5.70
C ALA A 204 2.40 -6.40 -5.85
N GLN A 205 2.53 -5.29 -6.58
CA GLN A 205 3.78 -4.57 -6.75
C GLN A 205 3.50 -3.06 -6.89
N PRO A 206 4.42 -2.18 -6.50
CA PRO A 206 4.28 -0.76 -6.73
C PRO A 206 4.23 -0.44 -8.24
N VAL A 207 3.45 0.58 -8.62
CA VAL A 207 3.34 1.00 -10.03
C VAL A 207 4.68 1.53 -10.53
N ILE A 208 5.37 2.35 -9.74
CA ILE A 208 6.66 2.90 -10.11
C ILE A 208 7.77 2.09 -9.41
N PRO A 209 8.74 1.54 -10.16
CA PRO A 209 9.87 0.85 -9.57
C PRO A 209 10.80 1.88 -8.91
N TYR A 210 10.62 2.12 -7.62
CA TYR A 210 11.36 3.10 -6.82
C TYR A 210 12.87 3.04 -7.07
N ILE A 211 13.47 1.84 -7.01
CA ILE A 211 14.93 1.65 -7.18
C ILE A 211 15.38 2.14 -8.56
N GLY A 212 14.63 1.81 -9.61
CA GLY A 212 14.95 2.26 -10.98
C GLY A 212 14.88 3.78 -11.10
N LEU A 213 13.85 4.40 -10.52
CA LEU A 213 13.70 5.86 -10.52
C LEU A 213 14.84 6.53 -9.76
N THR A 214 15.19 6.04 -8.57
CA THR A 214 16.31 6.56 -7.77
C THR A 214 17.62 6.48 -8.54
N LEU A 215 17.93 5.35 -9.16
CA LEU A 215 19.16 5.19 -9.94
C LEU A 215 19.23 6.17 -11.10
N VAL A 216 18.15 6.34 -11.86
CA VAL A 216 18.12 7.27 -13.00
C VAL A 216 18.31 8.72 -12.55
N LEU A 217 17.68 9.10 -11.44
CA LEU A 217 17.86 10.44 -10.88
C LEU A 217 19.27 10.66 -10.34
N ILE A 218 19.91 9.64 -9.75
CA ILE A 218 21.32 9.70 -9.35
C ILE A 218 22.21 9.91 -10.58
N PHE A 219 22.03 9.12 -11.65
CA PHE A 219 22.80 9.30 -12.89
C PHE A 219 22.58 10.66 -13.54
N THR A 220 21.33 11.15 -13.52
CA THR A 220 20.99 12.49 -14.01
C THR A 220 21.66 13.58 -13.16
N ALA A 221 21.63 13.44 -11.83
CA ALA A 221 22.29 14.35 -10.92
C ALA A 221 23.80 14.36 -11.16
N VAL A 222 24.45 13.20 -11.31
CA VAL A 222 25.88 13.10 -11.63
C VAL A 222 26.21 13.76 -12.97
N GLY A 223 25.44 13.48 -14.03
CA GLY A 223 25.64 14.10 -15.34
C GLY A 223 25.51 15.62 -15.31
N LEU A 224 24.46 16.15 -14.67
CA LEU A 224 24.26 17.59 -14.51
C LEU A 224 25.31 18.24 -13.60
N SER A 225 25.79 17.52 -12.59
CA SER A 225 26.82 18.00 -11.66
C SER A 225 28.15 18.22 -12.35
N LEU A 226 28.49 17.39 -13.34
CA LEU A 226 29.66 17.61 -14.18
C LEU A 226 29.51 18.92 -14.94
N MET A 227 28.34 19.21 -15.52
CA MET A 227 28.13 20.43 -16.30
C MET A 227 28.00 21.72 -15.47
N LEU A 228 27.54 21.63 -14.23
CA LEU A 228 27.19 22.79 -13.39
C LEU A 228 28.11 22.89 -12.16
N PHE A 229 29.35 22.40 -12.27
CA PHE A 229 30.29 22.26 -11.16
C PHE A 229 30.52 23.59 -10.40
N ASP A 230 30.48 24.73 -11.10
CA ASP A 230 30.67 26.07 -10.52
C ASP A 230 29.49 26.54 -9.66
N HIS A 231 28.38 25.80 -9.64
CA HIS A 231 27.16 26.16 -8.94
C HIS A 231 26.86 25.17 -7.80
N ILE A 232 27.61 25.31 -6.70
CA ILE A 232 27.51 24.42 -5.52
C ILE A 232 26.09 24.27 -4.97
N LEU A 233 25.27 25.33 -5.01
CA LEU A 233 23.88 25.28 -4.57
C LEU A 233 22.99 24.42 -5.48
N VAL A 234 23.24 24.45 -6.80
CA VAL A 234 22.53 23.63 -7.78
C VAL A 234 22.89 22.15 -7.60
N PHE A 235 24.17 21.87 -7.34
CA PHE A 235 24.66 20.54 -7.00
C PHE A 235 23.96 19.95 -5.76
N ILE A 236 23.91 20.70 -4.66
CA ILE A 236 23.22 20.28 -3.43
C ILE A 236 21.72 20.05 -3.71
N GLY A 237 21.08 20.95 -4.46
CA GLY A 237 19.68 20.81 -4.86
C GLY A 237 19.39 19.54 -5.66
N LEU A 238 20.26 19.19 -6.62
CA LEU A 238 20.14 17.98 -7.44
C LEU A 238 20.27 16.70 -6.62
N ILE A 239 21.21 16.64 -5.66
CA ILE A 239 21.36 15.47 -4.79
C ILE A 239 20.13 15.30 -3.90
N LEU A 240 19.66 16.39 -3.27
CA LEU A 240 18.46 16.34 -2.44
C LEU A 240 17.22 15.94 -3.26
N PHE A 241 17.10 16.46 -4.48
CA PHE A 241 16.01 16.08 -5.39
C PHE A 241 16.09 14.60 -5.77
N ALA A 242 17.27 14.10 -6.17
CA ALA A 242 17.45 12.71 -6.57
C ALA A 242 17.18 11.71 -5.44
N ASN A 243 17.44 12.09 -4.19
CA ASN A 243 17.15 11.27 -3.02
C ASN A 243 15.69 11.41 -2.54
N GLY A 244 15.17 12.64 -2.46
CA GLY A 244 13.85 12.93 -1.90
C GLY A 244 12.69 12.61 -2.84
N PHE A 245 12.84 12.88 -4.13
CA PHE A 245 11.77 12.74 -5.11
C PHE A 245 11.25 11.30 -5.27
N PRO A 246 12.11 10.25 -5.33
CA PRO A 246 11.64 8.87 -5.34
C PRO A 246 10.78 8.49 -4.14
N HIS A 247 11.11 8.99 -2.94
CA HIS A 247 10.33 8.72 -1.74
C HIS A 247 8.96 9.40 -1.78
N LEU A 248 8.89 10.65 -2.25
CA LEU A 248 7.64 11.37 -2.46
C LEU A 248 6.77 10.65 -3.50
N MET A 249 7.36 10.21 -4.61
CA MET A 249 6.67 9.43 -5.63
C MET A 249 6.25 8.06 -5.13
N GLY A 250 7.02 7.41 -4.26
CA GLY A 250 6.63 6.15 -3.61
C GLY A 250 5.41 6.29 -2.71
N LEU A 251 5.21 7.46 -2.09
CA LEU A 251 4.00 7.77 -1.31
C LEU A 251 2.77 8.00 -2.20
N ALA A 252 2.97 8.63 -3.36
CA ALA A 252 1.91 8.91 -4.33
C ALA A 252 1.59 7.70 -5.24
N SER A 253 2.55 6.80 -5.43
CA SER A 253 2.41 5.65 -6.31
C SER A 253 1.39 4.67 -5.76
N GLY A 254 0.44 4.30 -6.60
CA GLY A 254 -0.45 3.18 -6.34
C GLY A 254 0.28 1.83 -6.37
N TYR A 255 -0.49 0.78 -6.11
CA TYR A 255 -0.10 -0.62 -6.29
C TYR A 255 -0.85 -1.18 -7.49
N ARG A 256 -0.27 -2.22 -8.09
CA ARG A 256 -0.88 -3.02 -9.15
C ARG A 256 -0.70 -4.50 -8.85
N LEU A 257 -1.57 -5.33 -9.37
CA LEU A 257 -1.42 -6.78 -9.25
C LEU A 257 -0.29 -7.30 -10.15
N THR A 258 0.33 -8.39 -9.73
CA THR A 258 1.25 -9.19 -10.55
C THR A 258 0.45 -10.18 -11.41
N LEU A 259 1.15 -10.98 -12.23
CA LEU A 259 0.50 -12.06 -12.99
C LEU A 259 -0.22 -13.03 -12.03
N ALA A 260 0.51 -13.54 -11.03
CA ALA A 260 -0.05 -14.42 -9.99
C ALA A 260 -1.18 -13.73 -9.20
N GLY A 261 -1.07 -12.42 -8.93
CA GLY A 261 -2.13 -11.66 -8.29
C GLY A 261 -3.42 -11.59 -9.12
N ASN A 262 -3.31 -11.42 -10.44
CA ASN A 262 -4.48 -11.44 -11.34
C ASN A 262 -5.10 -12.84 -11.46
N GLU A 263 -4.28 -13.90 -11.53
CA GLU A 263 -4.77 -15.28 -11.54
C GLU A 263 -5.54 -15.61 -10.26
N LEU A 264 -4.97 -15.25 -9.12
CA LEU A 264 -5.61 -15.48 -7.83
C LEU A 264 -6.88 -14.64 -7.67
N ARG A 265 -6.87 -13.38 -8.13
CA ARG A 265 -8.06 -12.53 -8.17
C ARG A 265 -9.18 -13.19 -9.00
N ALA A 266 -8.87 -13.71 -10.18
CA ALA A 266 -9.88 -14.36 -11.03
C ALA A 266 -10.50 -15.59 -10.34
N ARG A 267 -9.71 -16.35 -9.56
CA ARG A 267 -10.24 -17.43 -8.70
C ARG A 267 -11.13 -16.91 -7.57
N TRP A 268 -10.75 -15.81 -6.92
CA TRP A 268 -11.59 -15.15 -5.92
C TRP A 268 -12.89 -14.61 -6.51
N GLU A 269 -12.89 -14.13 -7.76
CA GLU A 269 -14.11 -13.72 -8.47
C GLU A 269 -15.00 -14.92 -8.82
N ALA A 270 -14.42 -16.08 -9.15
CA ALA A 270 -15.20 -17.32 -9.31
C ALA A 270 -15.84 -17.79 -7.99
N PHE A 271 -15.12 -17.64 -6.87
CA PHE A 271 -15.67 -17.88 -5.54
C PHE A 271 -16.78 -16.85 -5.18
N ALA A 272 -16.61 -15.59 -5.57
CA ALA A 272 -17.64 -14.57 -5.38
C ALA A 272 -18.95 -14.93 -6.11
N ARG A 273 -18.86 -15.43 -7.35
CA ARG A 273 -20.03 -15.89 -8.12
C ARG A 273 -20.72 -17.08 -7.46
N TYR A 274 -19.97 -18.02 -6.88
CA TYR A 274 -20.56 -19.10 -6.10
C TYR A 274 -21.34 -18.58 -4.88
N LEU A 275 -20.77 -17.64 -4.11
CA LEU A 275 -21.46 -17.03 -2.98
C LEU A 275 -22.73 -16.27 -3.42
N GLU A 276 -22.67 -15.60 -4.57
CA GLU A 276 -23.82 -14.92 -5.16
C GLU A 276 -24.91 -15.92 -5.56
N ALA A 277 -24.55 -17.02 -6.22
CA ALA A 277 -25.46 -18.07 -6.65
C ALA A 277 -26.19 -18.74 -5.48
N GLN A 278 -25.57 -18.81 -4.30
CA GLN A 278 -26.24 -19.31 -3.09
C GLN A 278 -27.31 -18.37 -2.53
N GLY A 279 -27.32 -17.08 -2.90
CA GLY A 279 -28.35 -16.07 -2.63
C GLY A 279 -28.59 -15.67 -1.17
N SER A 280 -28.30 -16.55 -0.21
CA SER A 280 -28.61 -16.38 1.22
C SER A 280 -27.64 -15.43 1.92
N VAL A 281 -26.39 -15.37 1.49
CA VAL A 281 -25.32 -14.54 2.10
C VAL A 281 -25.61 -13.04 2.03
N ARG A 282 -26.39 -12.57 1.04
CA ARG A 282 -26.67 -11.15 0.86
C ARG A 282 -27.52 -10.55 1.99
N ALA A 283 -28.40 -11.37 2.57
CA ALA A 283 -29.39 -10.97 3.56
C ALA A 283 -28.94 -11.19 5.01
N VAL A 284 -27.81 -11.87 5.24
CA VAL A 284 -27.35 -12.16 6.60
C VAL A 284 -26.63 -10.95 7.22
N GLY A 285 -26.87 -10.77 8.52
CA GLY A 285 -26.17 -9.77 9.32
C GLY A 285 -24.79 -10.24 9.79
N PRO A 286 -24.00 -9.35 10.42
CA PRO A 286 -22.64 -9.64 10.85
C PRO A 286 -22.57 -10.76 11.92
N ALA A 287 -23.60 -10.94 12.74
CA ALA A 287 -23.64 -12.01 13.75
C ALA A 287 -23.72 -13.43 13.12
N ALA A 288 -24.12 -13.54 11.86
CA ALA A 288 -24.20 -14.82 11.15
C ALA A 288 -22.82 -15.44 10.87
N VAL A 289 -21.73 -14.75 11.21
CA VAL A 289 -20.36 -15.28 11.14
C VAL A 289 -20.18 -16.55 11.97
N ALA A 290 -20.96 -16.76 13.02
CA ALA A 290 -20.95 -18.01 13.78
C ALA A 290 -21.40 -19.23 12.96
N ILE A 291 -22.24 -19.02 11.94
CA ILE A 291 -22.79 -20.08 11.07
C ILE A 291 -21.97 -20.17 9.78
N TRP A 292 -21.70 -19.02 9.15
CA TRP A 292 -21.05 -18.93 7.84
C TRP A 292 -19.52 -18.92 7.90
N GLY A 293 -18.95 -18.63 9.07
CA GLY A 293 -17.50 -18.60 9.30
C GLY A 293 -16.74 -17.73 8.30
N PRO A 294 -15.66 -18.24 7.69
CA PRO A 294 -14.80 -17.46 6.81
C PRO A 294 -15.48 -17.05 5.51
N ASN A 295 -16.52 -17.77 5.07
CA ASN A 295 -17.26 -17.44 3.84
C ASN A 295 -17.97 -16.09 3.97
N LEU A 296 -18.43 -15.70 5.16
CA LEU A 296 -19.03 -14.39 5.38
C LEU A 296 -17.98 -13.28 5.35
N ALA A 297 -16.80 -13.52 5.94
CA ALA A 297 -15.70 -12.57 5.92
C ALA A 297 -15.23 -12.28 4.48
N TYR A 298 -15.05 -13.32 3.66
CA TYR A 298 -14.73 -13.15 2.24
C TYR A 298 -15.89 -12.59 1.43
N GLY A 299 -17.13 -13.00 1.72
CA GLY A 299 -18.33 -12.48 1.08
C GLY A 299 -18.48 -10.96 1.27
N VAL A 300 -18.14 -10.44 2.46
CA VAL A 300 -18.09 -8.99 2.71
C VAL A 300 -17.02 -8.31 1.85
N VAL A 301 -15.82 -8.89 1.78
CA VAL A 301 -14.71 -8.31 1.02
C VAL A 301 -14.99 -8.28 -0.48
N LEU A 302 -15.62 -9.33 -1.01
CA LEU A 302 -15.98 -9.50 -2.41
C LEU A 302 -17.28 -8.78 -2.80
N GLY A 303 -17.90 -8.06 -1.86
CA GLY A 303 -19.13 -7.28 -2.10
C GLY A 303 -20.44 -8.09 -2.11
N GLN A 304 -20.39 -9.36 -1.74
CA GLN A 304 -21.54 -10.28 -1.75
C GLN A 304 -22.40 -10.23 -0.48
N ALA A 305 -21.86 -9.71 0.63
CA ALA A 305 -22.55 -9.62 1.93
C ALA A 305 -22.69 -8.15 2.43
N PRO A 306 -23.39 -7.27 1.71
CA PRO A 306 -23.45 -5.84 2.05
C PRO A 306 -24.11 -5.56 3.41
N ARG A 307 -25.10 -6.35 3.84
CA ARG A 307 -25.75 -6.18 5.15
C ARG A 307 -24.77 -6.43 6.31
N ALA A 308 -23.95 -7.47 6.21
CA ALA A 308 -22.90 -7.75 7.19
C ALA A 308 -21.76 -6.71 7.15
N ALA A 309 -21.46 -6.15 5.97
CA ALA A 309 -20.39 -5.19 5.79
C ALA A 309 -20.69 -3.82 6.42
N ARG A 310 -21.86 -3.24 6.09
CA ARG A 310 -22.24 -1.85 6.40
C ARG A 310 -21.97 -1.41 7.86
N PRO A 311 -22.44 -2.14 8.89
CA PRO A 311 -22.28 -1.66 10.27
C PRO A 311 -20.83 -1.75 10.79
N LEU A 312 -19.99 -2.56 10.15
CA LEU A 312 -18.60 -2.80 10.49
C LEU A 312 -17.62 -1.94 9.68
N MET A 313 -18.10 -1.26 8.63
CA MET A 313 -17.27 -0.36 7.84
C MET A 313 -16.93 0.89 8.65
N PRO A 314 -15.67 1.36 8.66
CA PRO A 314 -15.34 2.64 9.25
C PRO A 314 -16.11 3.76 8.57
N GLY A 315 -16.79 4.60 9.34
CA GLY A 315 -17.82 5.53 8.84
C GLY A 315 -17.42 6.32 7.59
N VAL A 316 -18.37 6.39 6.66
CA VAL A 316 -18.59 7.53 5.76
C VAL A 316 -19.63 8.40 6.48
N PRO A 317 -19.53 9.74 6.52
CA PRO A 317 -20.61 10.57 7.04
C PRO A 317 -21.91 10.22 6.30
N GLU A 318 -23.02 9.98 7.01
CA GLU A 318 -24.34 9.70 6.39
C GLU A 318 -24.75 10.76 5.34
N GLU A 319 -24.19 11.97 5.43
CA GLU A 319 -24.39 13.06 4.47
C GLU A 319 -23.88 12.70 3.06
N ASP A 320 -22.76 11.99 2.92
CA ASP A 320 -22.19 11.67 1.60
C ASP A 320 -22.99 10.57 0.87
N GLU A 321 -23.65 9.67 1.62
CA GLU A 321 -24.51 8.62 1.05
C GLU A 321 -25.87 9.19 0.61
N ARG A 322 -26.45 10.13 1.38
CA ARG A 322 -27.64 10.88 0.95
C ARG A 322 -27.38 11.73 -0.29
N VAL A 323 -26.22 12.39 -0.37
CA VAL A 323 -25.82 13.16 -1.55
C VAL A 323 -25.60 12.24 -2.75
N ALA A 324 -25.00 11.06 -2.56
CA ALA A 324 -24.83 10.09 -3.64
C ALA A 324 -26.18 9.53 -4.14
N GLU A 325 -27.12 9.20 -3.24
CA GLU A 325 -28.46 8.74 -3.62
C GLU A 325 -29.31 9.85 -4.26
N GLU A 326 -29.18 11.10 -3.80
CA GLU A 326 -29.86 12.27 -4.37
C GLU A 326 -29.32 12.60 -5.77
N VAL A 327 -28.00 12.54 -5.99
CA VAL A 327 -27.37 12.74 -7.30
C VAL A 327 -27.79 11.64 -8.27
N VAL A 328 -27.86 10.38 -7.83
CA VAL A 328 -28.34 9.26 -8.63
C VAL A 328 -29.82 9.43 -8.97
N SER A 329 -30.67 9.77 -7.99
CA SER A 329 -32.09 10.07 -8.18
C SER A 329 -32.35 11.20 -9.20
N GLN A 330 -31.55 12.28 -9.15
CA GLN A 330 -31.65 13.40 -10.09
C GLN A 330 -31.16 13.06 -11.50
N THR A 331 -30.20 12.14 -11.65
CA THR A 331 -29.77 11.67 -12.97
C THR A 331 -30.82 10.77 -13.63
N TRP A 332 -31.52 9.93 -12.86
CA TRP A 332 -32.60 9.09 -13.40
C TRP A 332 -33.88 9.86 -13.75
N THR A 333 -34.13 11.02 -13.13
CA THR A 333 -35.32 11.84 -13.40
C THR A 333 -35.14 12.86 -14.53
N SER A 334 -33.90 13.07 -15.00
CA SER A 334 -33.59 14.00 -16.10
C SER A 334 -33.42 13.33 -17.47
N GLU A 335 -33.49 11.99 -17.53
CA GLU A 335 -33.43 11.20 -18.77
C GLU A 335 -34.78 10.59 -19.21
N GLY A 336 -35.89 10.96 -18.55
CA GLY A 336 -37.27 10.58 -18.92
C GLY A 336 -38.11 11.77 -19.37
#